data_AF-A0A378W0I3-F1
#
_entry.id   AF-A0A378W0I3-F1
#
_cell.length_a   1.000
_cell.length_b   1.000
_cell.length_c   1.000
_cell.angle_alpha   90.00
_cell.angle_beta   90.00
_cell.angle_gamma   90.00
#
_symmetry.space_group_name_H-M   'P 1'
#
loop_
_entity.id
_entity.type
_entity.pdbx_description
1 polymer ?
#
loop_
_entity_poly.entity_id
_entity_poly.type
_entity_poly.pdbx_seq_one_letter_code
_entity_poly.pdbx_strand_id
1 'polypeptide(L)' 'MPRGEVGELIVRGGSVMRGYLNMPAATDETIVNGWLKTGDFVTIDEDGFIFIVDRKKI' A
#
# COMPACT_ATOMS: atom_id res chain seq x y z
N MET A 1 -4.77 4.13 -11.44
CA MET A 1 -6.22 3.84 -11.51
C MET A 1 -6.94 5.17 -11.72
N PRO A 2 -8.02 5.21 -12.51
CA PRO A 2 -8.94 6.35 -12.55
C PRO A 2 -9.45 6.72 -11.15
N ARG A 3 -9.87 7.98 -10.97
CA ARG A 3 -10.54 8.41 -9.74
C ARG A 3 -11.86 7.66 -9.56
N GLY A 4 -12.25 7.42 -8.32
CA GLY A 4 -13.42 6.63 -7.96
C GLY A 4 -13.23 5.11 -8.03
N GLU A 5 -12.20 4.60 -8.71
CA GLU A 5 -11.92 3.17 -8.75
C GLU A 5 -11.17 2.68 -7.50
N VAL A 6 -11.50 1.46 -7.06
CA VAL A 6 -10.82 0.82 -5.93
C VAL A 6 -9.51 0.21 -6.40
N GLY A 7 -8.42 0.50 -5.69
CA GLY A 7 -7.11 -0.08 -5.93
C GLY A 7 -6.30 -0.25 -4.64
N GLU A 8 -5.21 -1.00 -4.68
CA GLU A 8 -4.32 -1.12 -3.53
C GLU A 8 -3.53 0.18 -3.31
N LEU A 9 -3.49 0.65 -2.07
CA LEU A 9 -2.62 1.73 -1.65
C LEU A 9 -1.17 1.22 -1.57
N ILE A 10 -0.32 1.80 -2.42
CA ILE A 10 1.13 1.59 -2.33
C ILE A 10 1.81 2.92 -2.00
N VAL A 11 2.78 2.90 -1.09
CA VAL A 11 3.43 4.12 -0.58
C VAL A 11 4.94 4.03 -0.67
N ARG A 12 5.59 5.17 -0.91
CA ARG A 12 7.05 5.32 -0.91
C ARG A 12 7.41 6.63 -0.24
N GLY A 13 8.33 6.61 0.71
CA GLY A 13 8.79 7.81 1.42
C GLY A 13 9.66 7.47 2.63
N GLY A 14 10.22 8.51 3.28
CA GLY A 14 11.13 8.33 4.41
C GLY A 14 10.52 7.67 5.65
N SER A 15 9.19 7.71 5.78
CA SER A 15 8.45 7.07 6.88
C SER A 15 8.12 5.60 6.63
N VAL A 16 8.45 5.05 5.45
CA VAL A 16 8.25 3.63 5.16
C VAL A 16 9.25 2.80 5.97
N MET A 17 8.77 1.72 6.57
CA MET A 17 9.63 0.79 7.31
C MET A 17 10.73 0.19 6.42
N ARG A 18 11.84 -0.24 7.02
CA ARG A 18 12.92 -0.94 6.30
C ARG A 18 12.58 -2.39 5.93
N GLY A 19 11.54 -2.95 6.55
CA GLY A 19 11.17 -4.34 6.44
C GLY A 19 10.76 -4.94 7.78
N TYR A 20 10.38 -6.20 7.75
CA TYR A 20 10.01 -6.98 8.92
C TYR A 20 11.25 -7.62 9.55
N LEU A 21 11.37 -7.54 10.88
CA LEU A 21 12.51 -8.09 11.61
C LEU A 21 12.62 -9.60 11.41
N ASN A 22 13.78 -10.08 10.98
CA ASN A 22 14.08 -11.51 10.72
C ASN A 22 13.15 -12.19 9.69
N MET A 23 12.45 -11.41 8.86
CA MET A 23 11.53 -11.93 7.84
C MET A 23 11.87 -11.33 6.47
N PRO A 24 13.01 -11.72 5.85
CA PRO A 24 13.45 -11.15 4.58
C PRO A 24 12.48 -11.47 3.43
N ALA A 25 11.97 -12.71 3.33
CA ALA A 25 11.02 -13.08 2.27
C ALA A 25 9.74 -12.23 2.32
N ALA A 26 9.14 -12.07 3.50
CA ALA A 26 7.98 -11.19 3.68
C ALA A 26 8.32 -9.72 3.38
N THR A 27 9.54 -9.28 3.72
CA THR A 27 10.01 -7.93 3.39
C THR A 27 10.09 -7.71 1.89
N ASP A 28 10.68 -8.65 1.15
CA ASP A 28 10.86 -8.56 -0.30
C ASP A 28 9.53 -8.65 -1.05
N GLU A 29 8.56 -9.42 -0.54
CA GLU A 29 7.20 -9.49 -1.09
C GLU A 29 6.40 -8.19 -0.87
N THR A 30 6.58 -7.57 0.30
CA THR A 30 5.85 -6.37 0.73
C THR A 30 6.47 -5.08 0.21
N ILE A 31 7.80 -4.97 0.13
CA ILE A 31 8.53 -3.79 -0.35
C ILE A 31 9.16 -4.10 -1.71
N VAL A 32 8.50 -3.68 -2.79
CA VAL A 32 8.95 -3.97 -4.16
C VAL A 32 9.45 -2.68 -4.82
N ASN A 33 10.73 -2.64 -5.22
CA ASN A 33 11.35 -1.47 -5.83
C ASN A 33 11.18 -0.18 -4.98
N GLY A 34 11.25 -0.33 -3.65
CA GLY A 34 11.08 0.76 -2.68
C GLY A 34 9.63 1.18 -2.43
N TRP A 35 8.63 0.51 -3.02
CA TRP A 35 7.22 0.74 -2.76
C TRP A 35 6.68 -0.27 -1.75
N LEU A 36 6.11 0.22 -0.66
CA LEU A 36 5.39 -0.58 0.33
C LEU A 36 3.98 -0.88 -0.17
N LYS A 37 3.66 -2.16 -0.34
CA LYS A 37 2.30 -2.67 -0.47
C LYS A 37 1.64 -2.69 0.91
N THR A 38 0.70 -1.79 1.19
CA THR A 38 0.10 -1.70 2.53
C THR A 38 -0.92 -2.81 2.80
N GLY A 39 -1.42 -3.45 1.73
CA GLY A 39 -2.55 -4.37 1.79
C GLY A 39 -3.89 -3.68 2.00
N ASP A 40 -3.95 -2.34 1.97
CA ASP A 40 -5.20 -1.58 2.08
C ASP A 40 -5.73 -1.27 0.68
N PHE A 41 -7.01 -1.54 0.45
CA PHE A 41 -7.71 -1.11 -0.75
C PHE A 41 -8.37 0.22 -0.49
N VAL A 42 -8.15 1.17 -1.39
CA VAL A 42 -8.61 2.55 -1.28
C VAL A 42 -9.30 3.01 -2.55
N THR A 43 -10.15 4.03 -2.42
CA THR A 43 -10.61 4.87 -3.53
C THR A 43 -10.18 6.31 -3.30
N ILE A 44 -10.10 7.09 -4.37
CA ILE A 44 -9.71 8.50 -4.36
C ILE A 44 -10.85 9.31 -4.98
N ASP A 45 -11.35 10.32 -4.27
CA ASP A 45 -12.39 11.21 -4.78
C ASP A 45 -11.83 12.33 -5.68
N GLU A 46 -12.70 13.23 -6.14
CA GLU A 46 -12.31 14.32 -7.04
C GLU A 46 -11.46 15.41 -6.36
N ASP A 47 -11.55 15.54 -5.04
CA ASP A 47 -10.75 16.48 -4.25
C ASP A 47 -9.40 15.88 -3.81
N GLY A 48 -9.20 14.58 -4.07
CA GLY A 48 -7.96 13.86 -3.76
C GLY A 48 -7.92 13.25 -2.37
N PHE A 49 -9.05 13.16 -1.66
CA PHE A 49 -9.13 12.43 -0.41
C PHE A 49 -9.10 10.93 -0.65
N ILE A 50 -8.41 10.22 0.23
CA ILE A 50 -8.23 8.77 0.17
C ILE A 50 -9.15 8.14 1.20
N PHE A 51 -9.95 7.17 0.77
CA PHE A 51 -10.85 6.42 1.65
C PHE A 51 -10.47 4.94 1.65
N ILE A 52 -10.30 4.36 2.83
CA ILE A 52 -10.07 2.92 2.99
C ILE A 52 -11.40 2.19 2.78
N VAL A 53 -11.40 1.25 1.85
CA VAL A 53 -12.57 0.47 1.43
C VAL A 53 -12.52 -0.94 1.99
N ASP A 54 -11.36 -1.59 1.92
CA ASP A 54 -11.16 -2.96 2.44
C ASP A 54 -9.68 -3.20 2.73
N ARG A 55 -9.37 -4.39 3.26
CA ARG A 55 -8.01 -4.87 3.47
C ARG A 55 -7.84 -6.24 2.82
N LYS A 56 -6.72 -6.44 2.14
CA LYS A 56 -6.31 -7.74 1.61
C LYS A 56 -6.34 -8.77 2.73
N LYS A 57 -7.16 -9.82 2.56
CA LYS A 57 -7.17 -10.99 3.44
C LYS A 57 -6.11 -11.97 2.91
N ILE A 58 -5.25 -12.42 3.81
CA ILE A 58 -4.13 -13.34 3.57
C ILE A 58 -4.42 -14.63 4.34
#